data_AF-A0A7G6ZBB0-F1
#
_entry.id   AF-A0A7G6ZBB0-F1
#
_cell.length_a   1.000
_cell.length_b   1.000
_cell.length_c   1.000
_cell.angle_alpha   90.00
_cell.angle_beta   90.00
_cell.angle_gamma   90.00
#
_symmetry.space_group_name_H-M   'P 1'
#
loop_
_entity.id
_entity.type
_entity.pdbx_description
1 polymer ?
#
loop_
_entity_poly.entity_id
_entity_poly.type
_entity_poly.pdbx_seq_one_letter_code
_entity_poly.pdbx_strand_id
1 'polypeptide(L)'
;MANRRELPLSTPNIILVSVFLATAIAAAAFQSWVACAFTLLLAVGIVVQSRLARRSESSDRARLNALEYRDERDRALARSLFSVVGGLALIVSVAEWIVASAVHFTNYDLGWATALYYVTLFQMLLFNVVWGRANRAATELN
;
A
#
# COMPACT_ATOMS: atom_id res chain seq x y z
N MET A 1 4.36 -21.51 26.62
CA MET A 1 3.48 -21.23 25.47
C MET A 1 3.54 -19.74 25.18
N ALA A 2 4.33 -19.33 24.19
CA ALA A 2 4.57 -17.92 23.92
C ALA A 2 3.33 -17.28 23.27
N ASN A 3 2.76 -16.28 23.95
CA ASN A 3 1.62 -15.48 23.53
C ASN A 3 2.04 -14.64 22.30
N ARG A 4 1.91 -15.20 21.10
CA ARG A 4 2.07 -14.42 19.86
C ARG A 4 0.88 -13.49 19.76
N ARG A 5 1.04 -12.26 20.24
CA ARG A 5 0.14 -11.15 19.96
C ARG A 5 0.00 -11.05 18.44
N GLU A 6 -1.08 -11.60 17.90
CA GLU A 6 -1.41 -11.43 16.50
C GLU A 6 -1.61 -9.94 16.27
N LEU A 7 -0.66 -9.31 15.59
CA LEU A 7 -0.79 -7.91 15.21
C LEU A 7 -2.07 -7.79 14.35
N PRO A 8 -2.93 -6.80 14.62
CA PRO A 8 -4.20 -6.62 13.90
C PRO A 8 -4.01 -6.35 12.40
N LEU A 9 -2.76 -6.18 11.94
CA LEU A 9 -2.36 -5.94 10.55
C LEU A 9 -1.12 -6.79 10.21
N SER A 10 -1.00 -7.22 8.94
CA SER A 10 0.22 -7.90 8.48
C SER A 10 1.41 -6.93 8.43
N THR A 11 2.63 -7.44 8.59
CA THR A 11 3.87 -6.64 8.55
C THR A 11 3.96 -5.64 7.39
N PRO A 12 3.68 -6.02 6.12
CA PRO A 12 3.72 -5.06 5.01
C PRO A 12 2.69 -3.94 5.15
N ASN A 13 1.50 -4.23 5.68
CA ASN A 13 0.47 -3.22 5.90
C ASN A 13 0.90 -2.24 7.01
N ILE A 14 1.54 -2.74 8.06
CA ILE A 14 2.09 -1.90 9.14
C ILE A 14 3.15 -0.96 8.55
N ILE A 15 4.11 -1.49 7.80
CA ILE A 15 5.17 -0.70 7.16
C ILE A 15 4.55 0.40 6.29
N LEU A 16 3.60 0.07 5.41
CA LEU A 16 2.97 1.06 4.54
C LEU A 16 2.21 2.12 5.32
N VAL A 17 1.41 1.73 6.32
CA VAL A 17 0.69 2.70 7.17
C VAL A 17 1.67 3.62 7.88
N SER A 18 2.78 3.10 8.42
CA SER A 18 3.83 3.91 9.05
C SER A 18 4.48 4.88 8.07
N VAL A 19 4.78 4.44 6.85
CA VAL A 19 5.36 5.30 5.79
C VAL A 19 4.38 6.43 5.42
N PHE A 20 3.12 6.11 5.17
CA PHE A 20 2.11 7.13 4.85
C PHE A 20 1.86 8.09 6.01
N LEU A 21 1.87 7.60 7.26
CA LEU A 21 1.72 8.44 8.43
C LEU A 21 2.91 9.39 8.60
N ALA A 22 4.15 8.90 8.42
CA ALA A 22 5.35 9.73 8.42
C ALA A 22 5.30 10.78 7.31
N THR A 23 4.78 10.42 6.13
CA THR A 23 4.58 11.33 5.00
C THR A 23 3.56 12.42 5.32
N ALA A 24 2.45 12.08 5.99
CA ALA A 24 1.46 13.06 6.43
C ALA A 24 2.05 14.06 7.44
N ILE A 25 2.87 13.59 8.37
CA ILE A 25 3.59 14.46 9.32
C ILE A 25 4.55 15.40 8.57
N ALA A 26 5.29 14.89 7.59
CA ALA A 26 6.16 15.73 6.75
C ALA A 26 5.34 16.76 5.95
N ALA A 27 4.23 16.36 5.34
CA ALA A 27 3.33 17.25 4.61
C ALA A 27 2.78 18.38 5.48
N ALA A 28 2.40 18.07 6.73
CA ALA A 28 1.97 19.06 7.72
C ALA A 28 3.11 20.03 8.10
N ALA A 29 4.35 19.52 8.22
CA ALA A 29 5.52 20.38 8.47
C ALA A 29 5.77 21.37 7.32
N PHE A 30 5.49 20.98 6.08
CA PHE A 30 5.55 21.86 4.89
C PHE A 30 4.27 22.71 4.68
N GLN A 31 3.36 22.77 5.66
CA GLN A 31 2.09 23.53 5.57
C GLN A 31 1.18 23.11 4.40
N SER A 32 1.41 21.94 3.82
CA SER A 32 0.61 21.40 2.72
C SER A 32 -0.54 20.55 3.29
N TRP A 33 -1.61 21.22 3.71
CA TRP A 33 -2.80 20.58 4.30
C TRP A 33 -3.48 19.60 3.34
N VAL A 34 -3.47 19.91 2.02
CA VAL A 34 -4.02 19.03 0.99
C VAL A 34 -3.23 17.72 0.92
N ALA A 35 -1.90 17.78 0.90
CA ALA A 35 -1.06 16.58 0.90
C ALA A 35 -1.17 15.78 2.19
N CYS A 36 -1.25 16.46 3.34
CA CYS A 36 -1.47 15.82 4.64
C CYS A 36 -2.80 15.03 4.65
N ALA A 37 -3.90 15.67 4.24
CA ALA A 37 -5.20 15.02 4.14
C ALA A 37 -5.17 13.84 3.16
N PHE A 38 -4.54 14.00 2.00
CA PHE A 38 -4.45 12.97 0.98
C PHE A 38 -3.65 11.73 1.45
N THR A 39 -2.48 11.94 2.05
CA THR A 39 -1.64 10.85 2.56
C THR A 39 -2.27 10.13 3.76
N LEU A 40 -3.00 10.86 4.62
CA LEU A 40 -3.83 10.26 5.66
C LEU A 40 -4.95 9.40 5.08
N LEU A 41 -5.64 9.86 4.03
CA LEU A 41 -6.67 9.08 3.35
C LEU A 41 -6.09 7.78 2.75
N LEU A 42 -4.89 7.83 2.19
CA LEU A 42 -4.20 6.62 1.70
C LEU A 42 -3.84 5.65 2.83
N ALA A 43 -3.38 6.15 3.98
CA ALA A 43 -3.10 5.33 5.16
C ALA A 43 -4.38 4.64 5.68
N VAL A 44 -5.48 5.38 5.80
CA VAL A 44 -6.80 4.84 6.17
C VAL A 44 -7.27 3.82 5.14
N GLY A 45 -7.07 4.11 3.86
CA GLY A 45 -7.38 3.19 2.75
C GLY A 45 -6.69 1.84 2.91
N ILE A 46 -5.40 1.84 3.25
CA ILE A 46 -4.64 0.60 3.51
C ILE A 46 -5.23 -0.18 4.69
N VAL A 47 -5.56 0.49 5.80
CA VAL A 47 -6.18 -0.17 6.97
C VAL A 47 -7.54 -0.78 6.63
N VAL A 48 -8.39 -0.05 5.89
CA VAL A 48 -9.70 -0.56 5.48
C VAL A 48 -9.56 -1.75 4.54
N GLN A 49 -8.71 -1.62 3.52
CA GLN A 49 -8.48 -2.69 2.54
C GLN A 49 -7.96 -3.97 3.22
N SER A 50 -7.06 -3.83 4.17
CA SER A 50 -6.49 -4.96 4.90
C SER A 50 -7.48 -5.62 5.87
N ARG A 51 -8.43 -4.87 6.43
CA ARG A 51 -9.56 -5.48 7.18
C ARG A 51 -10.54 -6.21 6.27
N LEU A 52 -10.84 -5.66 5.11
CA LEU A 52 -11.71 -6.31 4.13
C LEU A 52 -11.08 -7.61 3.58
N ALA A 53 -9.77 -7.61 3.43
CA ALA A 53 -8.99 -8.77 2.98
C ALA A 53 -9.09 -9.98 3.94
N ARG A 54 -9.32 -9.75 5.24
CA ARG A 54 -9.46 -10.83 6.25
C ARG A 54 -10.85 -11.48 6.32
N ARG A 55 -11.85 -10.96 5.59
CA ARG A 55 -13.25 -11.44 5.67
C ARG A 55 -13.60 -12.54 4.65
N SER A 56 -12.66 -13.07 3.88
CA SER A 56 -12.96 -14.17 2.96
C SER A 56 -13.20 -15.46 3.75
N GLU A 57 -14.47 -15.77 3.98
CA GLU A 57 -14.92 -17.03 4.58
C GLU A 57 -14.31 -18.22 3.83
N SER A 58 -13.75 -19.16 4.60
CA SER A 58 -13.22 -20.43 4.11
C SER A 58 -14.34 -21.28 3.52
N SER A 59 -14.63 -21.06 2.24
CA SER A 59 -15.60 -21.83 1.47
C SER A 59 -15.07 -23.25 1.20
N ASP A 60 -15.97 -24.25 1.22
CA ASP A 60 -15.80 -25.70 1.05
C ASP A 60 -14.86 -26.21 -0.08
N ARG A 61 -14.30 -25.32 -0.89
CA ARG A 61 -13.30 -25.60 -1.95
C ARG A 61 -12.01 -26.23 -1.43
N ALA A 62 -11.63 -25.98 -0.18
CA ALA A 62 -10.40 -26.52 0.42
C ALA A 62 -10.36 -28.07 0.50
N ARG A 63 -11.52 -28.75 0.42
CA ARG A 63 -11.62 -30.21 0.49
C ARG A 63 -11.43 -30.92 -0.86
N LEU A 64 -11.65 -30.23 -1.98
CA LEU A 64 -11.49 -30.80 -3.34
C LEU A 64 -10.06 -30.67 -3.88
N ASN A 65 -9.20 -29.88 -3.23
CA ASN A 65 -7.95 -29.37 -3.80
C ASN A 65 -6.68 -30.20 -3.52
N ALA A 66 -6.81 -31.37 -2.88
CA ALA A 66 -5.66 -32.17 -2.47
C ALA A 66 -4.81 -32.71 -3.65
N LEU A 67 -5.29 -32.58 -4.90
CA LEU A 67 -4.58 -32.99 -6.12
C LEU A 67 -4.01 -31.81 -6.96
N GLU A 68 -4.48 -30.57 -6.75
CA GLU A 68 -4.01 -29.36 -7.48
C GLU A 68 -2.89 -28.62 -6.70
N TYR A 69 -2.54 -29.13 -5.53
CA TYR A 69 -1.73 -28.52 -4.48
C TYR A 69 -0.32 -28.02 -4.89
N ARG A 70 0.25 -28.52 -5.99
CA ARG A 70 1.59 -28.11 -6.44
C ARG A 70 1.57 -26.82 -7.26
N ASP A 71 0.65 -26.67 -8.21
CA ASP A 71 0.52 -25.46 -9.03
C ASP A 71 -0.04 -24.29 -8.21
N GLU A 72 -0.86 -24.60 -7.20
CA GLU A 72 -1.42 -23.59 -6.30
C GLU A 72 -0.39 -22.98 -5.37
N ARG A 73 0.60 -23.77 -4.92
CA ARG A 73 1.69 -23.26 -4.08
C ARG A 73 2.55 -22.24 -4.81
N ASP A 74 2.90 -22.52 -6.07
CA ASP A 74 3.69 -21.60 -6.90
C ASP A 74 2.88 -20.35 -7.25
N ARG A 75 1.58 -20.51 -7.52
CA ARG A 75 0.66 -19.40 -7.75
C ARG A 75 0.48 -18.53 -6.50
N ALA A 76 0.43 -19.12 -5.31
CA ALA A 76 0.36 -18.41 -4.04
C ALA A 76 1.67 -17.65 -3.74
N LEU A 77 2.82 -18.28 -3.95
CA LEU A 77 4.13 -17.65 -3.82
C LEU A 77 4.27 -16.47 -4.79
N ALA A 78 3.91 -16.64 -6.06
CA ALA A 78 3.93 -15.57 -7.06
C ALA A 78 3.03 -14.38 -6.64
N ARG A 79 1.81 -14.64 -6.19
CA ARG A 79 0.89 -13.58 -5.70
C ARG A 79 1.43 -12.86 -4.47
N SER A 80 2.04 -13.59 -3.52
CA SER A 80 2.65 -12.99 -2.34
C SER A 80 3.83 -12.07 -2.71
N LEU A 81 4.67 -12.48 -3.66
CA LEU A 81 5.79 -11.69 -4.17
C LEU A 81 5.29 -10.43 -4.89
N PHE A 82 4.24 -10.52 -5.72
CA PHE A 82 3.64 -9.35 -6.35
C PHE A 82 3.09 -8.34 -5.32
N SER A 83 2.53 -8.81 -4.21
CA SER A 83 2.10 -7.91 -3.13
C SER A 83 3.28 -7.17 -2.49
N VAL A 84 4.43 -7.83 -2.31
CA VAL A 84 5.63 -7.21 -1.75
C VAL A 84 6.19 -6.17 -2.73
N VAL A 85 6.27 -6.51 -4.02
CA VAL A 85 6.73 -5.59 -5.07
C VAL A 85 5.84 -4.34 -5.15
N GLY A 86 4.51 -4.50 -5.09
CA GLY A 86 3.61 -3.35 -5.06
C GLY A 86 3.77 -2.49 -3.80
N GLY A 87 4.08 -3.11 -2.66
CA GLY A 87 4.41 -2.39 -1.43
C GLY A 87 5.70 -1.58 -1.56
N LEU A 88 6.74 -2.15 -2.17
CA LEU A 88 7.98 -1.43 -2.47
C LEU A 88 7.76 -0.30 -3.46
N ALA A 89 6.95 -0.51 -4.51
CA ALA A 89 6.61 0.54 -5.46
C ALA A 89 5.89 1.73 -4.80
N LEU A 90 5.04 1.46 -3.80
CA LEU A 90 4.42 2.50 -2.97
C LEU A 90 5.44 3.27 -2.13
N ILE A 91 6.45 2.60 -1.57
CA ILE A 91 7.50 3.27 -0.80
C ILE A 91 8.34 4.17 -1.72
N VAL A 92 8.69 3.68 -2.91
CA VAL A 92 9.43 4.47 -3.91
C VAL A 92 8.62 5.68 -4.36
N SER A 93 7.31 5.53 -4.62
CA SER A 93 6.47 6.66 -5.05
C SER A 93 6.29 7.71 -3.95
N VAL A 94 6.33 7.33 -2.67
CA VAL A 94 6.42 8.28 -1.56
C VAL A 94 7.71 9.11 -1.64
N ALA A 95 8.85 8.45 -1.86
CA ALA A 95 10.12 9.15 -1.98
C ALA A 95 10.14 10.12 -3.18
N GLU A 96 9.62 9.68 -4.34
CA GLU A 96 9.45 10.53 -5.52
C GLU A 96 8.56 11.74 -5.23
N TRP A 97 7.45 11.55 -4.52
CA TRP A 97 6.56 12.64 -4.14
C TRP A 97 7.23 13.64 -3.19
N ILE A 98 8.04 13.19 -2.23
CA ILE A 98 8.81 14.08 -1.35
C ILE A 98 9.75 14.97 -2.17
N VAL A 99 10.47 14.37 -3.13
CA VAL A 99 11.36 15.12 -4.04
C VAL A 99 10.56 16.09 -4.91
N ALA A 100 9.45 15.63 -5.52
CA ALA A 100 8.59 16.47 -6.35
C ALA A 100 7.99 17.64 -5.56
N SER A 101 7.63 17.42 -4.30
CA SER A 101 7.15 18.46 -3.38
C SER A 101 8.24 19.49 -3.10
N ALA A 102 9.45 19.06 -2.75
CA ALA A 102 10.57 19.97 -2.51
C ALA A 102 10.87 20.83 -3.75
N VAL A 103 10.86 20.23 -4.94
CA VAL A 103 11.04 20.95 -6.22
C VAL A 103 9.90 21.94 -6.46
N HIS A 104 8.65 21.55 -6.26
CA HIS A 104 7.48 22.40 -6.43
C HIS A 104 7.50 23.62 -5.50
N PHE A 105 7.83 23.44 -4.21
CA PHE A 105 7.90 24.56 -3.26
C PHE A 105 9.07 25.51 -3.53
N THR A 106 10.17 25.00 -4.08
CA THR A 106 11.34 25.85 -4.41
C THR A 106 11.16 26.57 -5.76
N ASN A 107 10.38 26.00 -6.68
CA ASN A 107 10.29 26.44 -8.08
C ASN A 107 8.83 26.55 -8.56
N TYR A 108 7.98 27.22 -7.77
CA TYR A 108 6.53 27.21 -8.02
C TYR A 108 6.12 27.89 -9.35
N ASP A 109 6.93 28.84 -9.85
CA ASP A 109 6.68 29.54 -11.12
C ASP A 109 6.88 28.65 -12.35
N LEU A 110 7.57 27.52 -12.19
CA LEU A 110 7.85 26.58 -13.28
C LEU A 110 6.69 25.58 -13.39
N GLY A 111 5.84 25.74 -14.42
CA GLY A 111 4.66 24.90 -14.62
C GLY A 111 4.93 23.38 -14.65
N TRP A 112 6.14 22.96 -15.06
CA TRP A 112 6.54 21.55 -15.04
C TRP A 112 6.73 21.00 -13.61
N ALA A 113 7.15 21.83 -12.64
CA ALA A 113 7.32 21.41 -11.25
C ALA A 113 5.96 21.10 -10.61
N THR A 114 4.96 21.93 -10.91
CA THR A 114 3.56 21.70 -10.53
C THR A 114 3.00 20.43 -11.19
N ALA A 115 3.31 20.19 -12.47
CA ALA A 115 2.90 18.95 -13.14
C ALA A 115 3.51 17.70 -12.47
N LEU A 116 4.81 17.70 -12.16
CA LEU A 116 5.48 16.59 -11.46
C LEU A 116 4.85 16.28 -10.10
N TYR A 117 4.50 17.32 -9.34
CA TYR A 117 3.83 17.18 -8.05
C TYR A 117 2.48 16.45 -8.18
N TYR A 118 1.64 16.84 -9.14
CA TYR A 118 0.35 16.17 -9.36
C TYR A 118 0.49 14.76 -9.97
N VAL A 119 1.46 14.54 -10.85
CA VAL A 119 1.74 13.21 -11.42
C VAL A 119 2.13 12.22 -10.33
N THR A 120 3.04 12.61 -9.43
CA THR A 120 3.46 11.74 -8.32
C THR A 120 2.32 11.44 -7.35
N LEU A 121 1.47 12.43 -7.04
CA LEU A 121 0.24 12.20 -6.25
C LEU A 121 -0.70 11.17 -6.91
N PHE A 122 -0.93 11.31 -8.21
CA PHE A 122 -1.77 10.39 -8.96
C PHE A 122 -1.17 8.98 -9.03
N GLN A 123 0.14 8.87 -9.21
CA GLN A 123 0.88 7.60 -9.20
C GLN A 123 0.76 6.89 -7.84
N MET A 124 0.86 7.62 -6.73
CA MET A 124 0.66 7.05 -5.39
C MET A 124 -0.75 6.46 -5.22
N LEU A 125 -1.77 7.15 -5.72
CA LEU A 125 -3.15 6.67 -5.69
C LEU A 125 -3.33 5.40 -6.52
N LEU A 126 -2.80 5.39 -7.76
CA LEU A 126 -2.85 4.21 -8.62
C LEU A 126 -2.17 3.00 -7.96
N PHE A 127 -0.95 3.18 -7.44
CA PHE A 127 -0.24 2.10 -6.76
C PHE A 127 -0.97 1.63 -5.51
N ASN A 128 -1.65 2.52 -4.79
CA ASN A 128 -2.44 2.13 -3.61
C ASN A 128 -3.60 1.21 -4.00
N VAL A 129 -4.33 1.56 -5.07
CA VAL A 129 -5.44 0.76 -5.60
C VAL A 129 -4.95 -0.60 -6.12
N VAL A 130 -3.87 -0.60 -6.92
CA VAL A 130 -3.30 -1.83 -7.50
C VAL A 130 -2.76 -2.74 -6.41
N TRP A 131 -1.98 -2.21 -5.48
CA TRP A 131 -1.44 -2.99 -4.36
C TRP A 131 -2.57 -3.52 -3.47
N GLY A 132 -3.60 -2.73 -3.22
CA GLY A 132 -4.79 -3.16 -2.47
C GLY A 132 -5.46 -4.40 -3.05
N ARG A 133 -5.62 -4.43 -4.37
CA ARG A 133 -6.14 -5.58 -5.12
C ARG A 133 -5.20 -6.79 -4.99
N ALA A 134 -3.91 -6.58 -5.17
CA ALA A 134 -2.90 -7.63 -5.05
C ALA A 134 -2.82 -8.22 -3.62
N ASN A 135 -2.91 -7.37 -2.60
CA ASN A 135 -2.85 -7.77 -1.20
C ASN A 135 -4.07 -8.60 -0.78
N ARG A 136 -5.28 -8.22 -1.25
CA ARG A 136 -6.50 -9.03 -1.04
C ARG A 136 -6.38 -10.42 -1.65
N ALA A 137 -5.91 -10.50 -2.91
CA ALA A 137 -5.70 -11.79 -3.58
C ALA A 137 -4.65 -12.67 -2.90
N ALA A 138 -3.69 -12.08 -2.18
CA ALA A 138 -2.69 -12.81 -1.42
C ALA A 138 -3.23 -13.34 -0.08
N THR A 139 -4.19 -12.66 0.55
CA THR A 139 -4.76 -13.07 1.85
C THR A 139 -5.90 -14.07 1.75
N GLU A 140 -6.62 -14.15 0.63
CA GLU A 140 -7.74 -15.11 0.43
C GLU A 140 -7.31 -16.60 0.43
N LEU A 141 -6.01 -16.90 0.49
CA LEU A 141 -5.45 -18.26 0.36
C LEU A 141 -4.68 -18.76 1.59
N ASN A 142 -4.47 -17.91 2.59
CA ASN A 142 -3.85 -18.26 3.87
C ASN A 142 -4.93 -18.55 4.91
#